data_AF-C9ZGB4-F1
#
_entry.id   AF-C9ZGB4-F1
#
_cell.length_a   1.000
_cell.length_b   1.000
_cell.length_c   1.000
_cell.angle_alpha   90.00
_cell.angle_beta   90.00
_cell.angle_gamma   90.00
#
_symmetry.space_group_name_H-M   'P 1'
#
loop_
_entity.id
_entity.type
_entity.pdbx_description
1 polymer ?
#
loop_
_entity_poly.entity_id
_entity_poly.type
_entity_poly.pdbx_seq_one_letter_code
_entity_poly.pdbx_strand_id
1 'polypeptide(L)'
;MNDDELLAQLKAMDPAVISKAPRPDVPRLVEATMNTTTPTTVTTGKPAPRRLLVPALAFAALLLVGGGIAWGPGQGADVDTLDKPDLAMTLRLQPGGAAVKCAAPTSESLRQNELAFEGTVTAKKGDAVSLEVDHWYRAPADRSTTTVRLTQDESNSEAVSFQVGEHYLVTAENGTIPICGGTTVATDETRGWFRHAF
;
A
#
# COMPACT_ATOMS: atom_id res chain seq x y z
N MET A 1 32.61 27.25 -4.17
CA MET A 1 32.29 26.63 -5.48
C MET A 1 31.20 27.47 -6.10
N ASN A 2 31.50 28.14 -7.21
CA ASN A 2 30.56 29.02 -7.92
C ASN A 2 29.78 28.22 -8.99
N ASP A 3 28.61 28.71 -9.41
CA ASP A 3 27.76 28.05 -10.40
C ASP A 3 28.47 27.82 -11.73
N ASP A 4 29.38 28.74 -12.11
CA ASP A 4 30.19 28.61 -13.33
C ASP A 4 31.19 27.44 -13.25
N GLU A 5 31.75 27.18 -12.06
CA GLU A 5 32.66 26.05 -11.84
C GLU A 5 31.91 24.73 -11.91
N LEU A 6 30.70 24.69 -11.33
CA LEU A 6 29.82 23.52 -11.38
C LEU A 6 29.38 23.23 -12.82
N LEU A 7 29.00 24.26 -13.58
CA LEU A 7 28.59 24.14 -14.97
C LEU A 7 29.74 23.65 -15.85
N ALA A 8 30.96 24.15 -15.62
CA ALA A 8 32.15 23.71 -16.34
C ALA A 8 32.46 22.23 -16.05
N GLN A 9 32.31 21.81 -14.79
CA GLN A 9 32.54 20.43 -14.38
C GLN A 9 31.48 19.47 -14.95
N LEU A 10 30.21 19.87 -14.96
CA LEU A 10 29.12 19.12 -15.59
C LEU A 10 29.34 18.95 -17.11
N LYS A 11 29.77 20.01 -17.80
CA LYS A 11 30.08 19.95 -19.24
C LYS A 11 31.29 19.07 -19.54
N ALA A 12 32.31 19.09 -18.68
CA ALA A 12 33.49 18.26 -18.83
C ALA A 12 33.19 16.76 -18.66
N MET A 13 32.15 16.43 -17.90
CA MET A 13 31.68 15.06 -17.69
C MET A 13 30.59 14.63 -18.69
N ASP A 14 30.17 15.49 -19.63
CA ASP A 14 29.15 15.14 -20.63
C ASP A 14 29.74 14.18 -21.70
N PRO A 15 29.32 12.90 -21.72
CA PRO A 15 29.79 11.93 -22.70
C PRO A 15 29.46 12.30 -24.14
N ALA A 16 28.45 13.15 -24.38
CA ALA A 16 28.11 13.62 -25.72
C ALA A 16 29.16 14.58 -26.30
N VAL A 17 29.85 15.35 -25.45
CA VAL A 17 30.87 16.33 -25.86
C VAL A 17 32.21 15.65 -26.16
N ILE A 18 32.54 14.58 -25.44
CA ILE A 18 33.78 13.79 -25.64
C ILE A 18 33.64 12.68 -26.70
N SER A 19 32.42 12.38 -27.15
CA SER A 19 32.17 11.35 -28.15
C SER A 19 32.63 11.81 -29.54
N LYS A 20 33.59 11.07 -30.12
CA LYS A 20 33.95 11.19 -31.54
C LYS A 20 33.09 10.29 -32.43
N ALA A 21 31.98 9.75 -31.91
CA ALA A 21 31.13 8.87 -32.69
C ALA A 21 30.51 9.63 -33.88
N PRO A 22 30.45 9.02 -35.08
CA PRO A 22 29.68 9.55 -36.19
C PRO A 22 28.25 9.84 -35.75
N ARG A 23 27.67 10.95 -36.24
CA ARG A 23 26.28 11.28 -35.92
C ARG A 23 25.36 10.15 -36.35
N PRO A 24 24.43 9.69 -35.49
CA PRO A 24 23.53 8.61 -35.83
C PRO A 24 22.63 9.01 -37.00
N ASP A 25 22.43 8.08 -37.93
CA ASP A 25 21.47 8.22 -39.02
C ASP A 25 20.05 8.00 -38.46
N VAL A 26 19.45 9.11 -38.00
CA VAL A 26 18.16 9.12 -37.30
C VAL A 26 17.05 8.45 -38.13
N PRO A 27 16.88 8.73 -39.44
CA PRO A 27 15.92 8.01 -40.28
C PRO A 27 16.08 6.49 -40.23
N ARG A 28 17.32 5.99 -40.35
CA ARG A 28 17.61 4.56 -40.34
C ARG A 28 17.33 3.90 -39.00
N LEU A 29 17.56 4.59 -37.89
CA LEU A 29 17.26 4.09 -36.54
C LEU A 29 15.76 4.00 -36.26
N VAL A 30 14.99 4.97 -36.75
CA VAL A 30 13.53 4.96 -36.66
C VAL A 30 12.97 3.80 -37.48
N GLU A 31 13.45 3.62 -38.70
CA GLU A 31 13.06 2.49 -39.56
C GLU A 31 13.44 1.15 -38.93
N ALA A 32 14.65 1.03 -38.38
CA ALA A 32 15.10 -0.18 -37.70
C ALA A 32 14.20 -0.54 -36.50
N THR A 33 13.76 0.45 -35.73
CA THR A 33 12.86 0.22 -34.59
C THR A 33 11.47 -0.25 -35.05
N MET A 34 10.95 0.33 -36.14
CA MET A 34 9.66 -0.07 -36.71
C MET A 34 9.70 -1.47 -37.35
N ASN A 35 10.85 -1.88 -37.87
CA ASN A 35 11.03 -3.16 -38.55
C ASN A 35 11.62 -4.27 -37.67
N THR A 36 11.96 -3.97 -36.41
CA THR A 36 12.49 -4.98 -35.48
C THR A 36 11.37 -5.66 -34.73
N THR A 37 11.00 -6.86 -35.17
CA THR A 37 10.19 -7.80 -34.39
C THR A 37 11.10 -8.59 -33.47
N THR A 38 11.13 -8.25 -32.18
CA THR A 38 11.89 -9.02 -31.18
C THR A 38 11.27 -10.41 -31.01
N PRO A 39 11.98 -11.51 -31.32
CA PRO A 39 11.48 -12.84 -31.01
C PRO A 39 11.53 -13.07 -29.50
N THR A 40 10.36 -13.14 -28.86
CA THR A 40 10.23 -13.60 -27.47
C THR A 40 10.59 -15.08 -27.40
N THR A 41 11.86 -15.38 -27.11
CA THR A 41 12.28 -16.75 -26.83
C THR A 41 11.91 -17.05 -25.38
N VAL A 42 10.76 -17.67 -25.17
CA VAL A 42 10.36 -18.18 -23.86
C VAL A 42 11.19 -19.44 -23.59
N THR A 43 12.30 -19.31 -22.86
CA THR A 43 13.02 -20.47 -22.35
C THR A 43 12.24 -21.05 -21.16
N THR A 44 11.43 -22.08 -21.43
CA THR A 44 10.73 -22.86 -20.40
C THR A 44 11.74 -23.69 -19.61
N GLY A 45 12.36 -23.10 -18.58
CA GLY A 45 13.19 -23.82 -17.62
C GLY A 45 12.35 -24.73 -16.74
N LYS A 46 12.51 -26.06 -16.87
CA LYS A 46 11.93 -27.05 -15.94
C LYS A 46 12.47 -26.82 -14.52
N PRO A 47 11.63 -26.75 -13.47
CA PRO A 47 12.13 -26.72 -12.09
C PRO A 47 12.55 -28.14 -11.66
N ALA A 48 13.81 -28.27 -11.21
CA ALA A 48 14.31 -29.48 -10.55
C ALA A 48 13.83 -29.52 -9.07
N PRO A 49 13.51 -30.70 -8.51
CA PRO A 49 12.99 -30.80 -7.14
C PRO A 49 14.13 -30.63 -6.12
N ARG A 50 14.12 -29.54 -5.35
CA ARG A 50 14.99 -29.38 -4.17
C ARG A 50 14.29 -29.96 -2.94
N ARG A 51 14.88 -31.01 -2.37
CA ARG A 51 14.48 -31.60 -1.08
C ARG A 51 14.77 -30.60 0.05
N LEU A 52 13.73 -30.16 0.77
CA LEU A 52 13.88 -29.41 2.02
C LEU A 52 14.10 -30.39 3.18
N LEU A 53 15.22 -30.21 3.89
CA LEU A 53 15.43 -30.77 5.22
C LEU A 53 14.98 -29.74 6.25
N VAL A 54 13.98 -30.09 7.05
CA VAL A 54 13.48 -29.31 8.19
C VAL A 54 14.16 -29.83 9.45
N PRO A 55 14.83 -28.99 10.26
CA PRO A 55 15.06 -29.30 11.65
C PRO A 55 13.94 -28.72 12.51
N ALA A 56 13.24 -29.62 13.22
CA ALA A 56 12.30 -29.31 14.28
C ALA A 56 13.06 -28.87 15.54
N LEU A 57 12.64 -27.76 16.15
CA LEU A 57 13.06 -27.38 17.50
C LEU A 57 11.82 -27.00 18.32
N ALA A 58 11.59 -27.80 19.34
CA ALA A 58 10.52 -27.72 20.31
C ALA A 58 10.74 -26.57 21.30
N PHE A 59 9.66 -25.90 21.69
CA PHE A 59 9.58 -25.24 23.00
C PHE A 59 8.24 -25.55 23.64
N ALA A 60 8.33 -26.26 24.77
CA ALA A 60 7.23 -26.61 25.63
C ALA A 60 7.18 -25.65 26.84
N ALA A 61 5.94 -25.40 27.28
CA ALA A 61 5.51 -25.08 28.64
C ALA A 61 5.83 -23.68 29.23
N LEU A 62 4.79 -22.97 29.68
CA LEU A 62 4.35 -23.03 31.08
C LEU A 62 3.07 -22.20 31.33
N LEU A 63 2.22 -22.78 32.19
CA LEU A 63 1.00 -22.26 32.79
C LEU A 63 1.26 -21.01 33.65
N LEU A 64 0.36 -20.03 33.57
CA LEU A 64 0.07 -19.15 34.71
C LEU A 64 -1.46 -18.96 34.86
N VAL A 65 -1.97 -19.52 35.95
CA VAL A 65 -3.27 -19.29 36.56
C VAL A 65 -3.11 -18.15 37.59
N GLY A 66 -4.08 -17.24 37.65
CA GLY A 66 -4.26 -16.24 38.72
C GLY A 66 -4.92 -14.98 38.15
N GLY A 67 -6.14 -14.57 38.47
CA GLY A 67 -6.85 -14.65 39.74
C GLY A 67 -6.56 -13.39 40.55
N GLY A 68 -7.39 -12.34 40.42
CA GLY A 68 -7.20 -11.10 41.19
C GLY A 68 -8.26 -10.03 40.89
N ILE A 69 -9.38 -10.09 41.61
CA ILE A 69 -10.37 -9.01 41.75
C ILE A 69 -9.81 -8.03 42.78
N ALA A 70 -9.64 -6.76 42.43
CA ALA A 70 -9.31 -5.70 43.37
C ALA A 70 -10.32 -4.55 43.22
N TRP A 71 -11.26 -4.48 44.17
CA TRP A 71 -12.10 -3.31 44.42
C TRP A 71 -11.27 -2.26 45.16
N GLY A 72 -11.30 -1.00 44.68
CA GLY A 72 -10.78 0.16 45.40
C GLY A 72 -11.73 1.35 45.18
N PRO A 73 -12.28 1.97 46.23
CA PRO A 73 -13.14 3.14 46.10
C PRO A 73 -12.27 4.40 46.09
N GLY A 74 -12.30 5.15 44.98
CA GLY A 74 -11.57 6.40 44.83
C GLY A 74 -12.23 7.28 43.80
N GLN A 75 -12.99 8.26 44.29
CA GLN A 75 -13.77 9.22 43.53
C GLN A 75 -12.82 10.26 42.90
N GLY A 76 -12.83 10.34 41.58
CA GLY A 76 -12.12 11.35 40.80
C GLY A 76 -12.72 11.36 39.40
N ALA A 77 -13.78 12.15 39.23
CA ALA A 77 -14.42 12.36 37.95
C ALA A 77 -13.52 13.25 37.08
N ASP A 78 -12.98 12.68 36.02
CA ASP A 78 -12.83 13.38 34.76
C ASP A 78 -13.56 12.54 33.71
N VAL A 79 -14.57 13.17 33.12
CA VAL A 79 -15.28 12.67 31.96
C VAL A 79 -14.35 12.82 30.75
N ASP A 80 -14.04 11.72 30.05
CA ASP A 80 -14.20 11.78 28.60
C ASP A 80 -14.32 10.41 27.94
N THR A 81 -15.28 10.39 27.01
CA THR A 81 -15.63 9.34 26.05
C THR A 81 -16.11 8.00 26.62
N LEU A 82 -17.44 7.86 26.60
CA LEU A 82 -18.14 6.59 26.51
C LEU A 82 -17.38 5.62 25.61
N ASP A 83 -16.88 4.52 26.17
CA ASP A 83 -16.60 3.28 25.44
C ASP A 83 -17.91 2.84 24.78
N LYS A 84 -18.21 3.41 23.60
CA LYS A 84 -19.06 2.75 22.62
C LYS A 84 -18.35 1.41 22.37
N PRO A 85 -19.04 0.25 22.40
CA PRO A 85 -18.43 -0.99 21.97
C PRO A 85 -17.94 -0.75 20.54
N ASP A 86 -16.63 -0.57 20.40
CA ASP A 86 -16.00 -0.19 19.15
C ASP A 86 -16.08 -1.42 18.27
N LEU A 87 -17.08 -1.45 17.40
CA LEU A 87 -17.22 -2.42 16.32
C LEU A 87 -16.15 -2.09 15.28
N ALA A 88 -14.89 -2.22 15.69
CA ALA A 88 -13.73 -1.88 14.90
C ALA A 88 -13.37 -3.06 14.00
N MET A 89 -13.44 -2.85 12.69
CA MET A 89 -12.90 -3.81 11.73
C MET A 89 -11.40 -3.60 11.60
N THR A 90 -10.63 -4.69 11.53
CA THR A 90 -9.18 -4.60 11.28
C THR A 90 -8.87 -4.99 9.85
N LEU A 91 -8.14 -4.13 9.15
CA LEU A 91 -7.64 -4.34 7.79
C LEU A 91 -6.11 -4.26 7.80
N ARG A 92 -5.46 -4.98 6.89
CA ARG A 92 -4.00 -4.99 6.75
C ARG A 92 -3.61 -4.62 5.33
N LEU A 93 -2.60 -3.77 5.18
CA LEU A 93 -2.01 -3.52 3.86
C LEU A 93 -1.25 -4.78 3.41
N GLN A 94 -1.48 -5.20 2.15
CA GLN A 94 -0.70 -6.25 1.52
C GLN A 94 0.79 -5.87 1.55
N PRO A 95 1.70 -6.77 1.96
CA PRO A 95 3.12 -6.50 1.89
C PRO A 95 3.57 -6.35 0.43
N GLY A 96 4.52 -5.44 0.18
CA GLY A 96 5.12 -5.27 -1.14
C GLY A 96 5.81 -6.54 -1.63
N GLY A 97 5.56 -6.89 -2.89
CA GLY A 97 6.22 -7.99 -3.58
C GLY A 97 7.39 -7.49 -4.43
N ALA A 98 8.32 -8.38 -4.78
CA ALA A 98 9.47 -8.01 -5.61
C ALA A 98 9.04 -7.46 -6.98
N ALA A 99 9.21 -6.14 -7.16
CA ALA A 99 9.33 -5.41 -8.42
C ALA A 99 8.19 -5.53 -9.45
N VAL A 100 6.93 -5.47 -9.02
CA VAL A 100 5.80 -5.29 -9.95
C VAL A 100 5.34 -3.84 -9.87
N LYS A 101 5.50 -3.07 -10.94
CA LYS A 101 4.99 -1.68 -10.98
C LYS A 101 3.46 -1.71 -10.92
N CYS A 102 2.87 -0.86 -10.09
CA CYS A 102 1.42 -0.72 -10.04
C CYS A 102 0.87 -0.26 -11.39
N ALA A 103 -0.12 -0.97 -11.89
CA ALA A 103 -0.97 -0.50 -12.98
C ALA A 103 -1.99 0.52 -12.43
N ALA A 104 -2.43 1.44 -13.28
CA ALA A 104 -3.50 2.36 -12.90
C ALA A 104 -4.79 1.57 -12.60
N PRO A 105 -5.50 1.89 -11.50
CA PRO A 105 -6.75 1.22 -11.17
C PRO A 105 -7.81 1.53 -12.24
N THR A 106 -8.59 0.51 -12.61
CA THR A 106 -9.78 0.65 -13.47
C THR A 106 -11.04 0.41 -12.62
N SER A 107 -12.20 0.86 -13.10
CA SER A 107 -13.47 0.56 -12.39
C SER A 107 -13.74 -0.94 -12.28
N GLU A 108 -13.27 -1.75 -13.23
CA GLU A 108 -13.43 -3.20 -13.20
C GLU A 108 -12.57 -3.85 -12.12
N SER A 109 -11.31 -3.41 -11.96
CA SER A 109 -10.46 -3.90 -10.87
C SER A 109 -10.99 -3.48 -9.50
N LEU A 110 -11.59 -2.29 -9.37
CA LEU A 110 -12.20 -1.86 -8.12
C LEU A 110 -13.38 -2.77 -7.73
N ARG A 111 -14.23 -3.16 -8.70
CA ARG A 111 -15.40 -4.02 -8.47
C ARG A 111 -15.09 -5.41 -7.90
N GLN A 112 -13.85 -5.88 -8.04
CA GLN A 112 -13.42 -7.18 -7.50
C GLN A 112 -13.30 -7.17 -5.97
N ASN A 113 -13.18 -5.99 -5.36
CA ASN A 113 -13.08 -5.86 -3.91
C ASN A 113 -14.44 -6.11 -3.25
N GLU A 114 -14.44 -6.90 -2.18
CA GLU A 114 -15.64 -7.18 -1.39
C GLU A 114 -16.04 -6.03 -0.47
N LEU A 115 -15.13 -5.09 -0.21
CA LEU A 115 -15.34 -3.97 0.70
C LEU A 115 -14.80 -2.67 0.08
N ALA A 116 -15.56 -1.58 0.20
CA ALA A 116 -15.17 -0.26 -0.27
C ALA A 116 -15.83 0.85 0.56
N PHE A 117 -15.04 1.79 1.08
CA PHE A 117 -15.54 2.90 1.88
C PHE A 117 -14.70 4.18 1.74
N GLU A 118 -15.31 5.30 2.07
CA GLU A 118 -14.64 6.56 2.42
C GLU A 118 -14.57 6.67 3.93
N GLY A 119 -13.42 7.07 4.46
CA GLY A 119 -13.26 7.30 5.89
C GLY A 119 -12.26 8.41 6.22
N THR A 120 -12.50 9.04 7.35
CA THR A 120 -11.66 10.11 7.90
C THR A 120 -10.63 9.51 8.85
N VAL A 121 -9.35 9.85 8.69
CA VAL A 121 -8.31 9.40 9.63
C VAL A 121 -8.44 10.14 10.95
N THR A 122 -8.75 9.42 12.03
CA THR A 122 -8.92 9.99 13.38
C THR A 122 -7.66 9.87 14.23
N ALA A 123 -6.83 8.86 13.98
CA ALA A 123 -5.58 8.68 14.71
C ALA A 123 -4.54 7.89 13.90
N LYS A 124 -3.26 8.19 14.12
CA LYS A 124 -2.11 7.40 13.65
C LYS A 124 -1.17 7.14 14.82
N LYS A 125 -0.80 5.87 15.05
CA LYS A 125 0.12 5.43 16.12
C LYS A 125 1.03 4.33 15.56
N GLY A 126 2.29 4.68 15.26
CA GLY A 126 3.21 3.79 14.57
C GLY A 126 2.62 3.31 13.24
N ASP A 127 2.59 2.00 13.05
CA ASP A 127 2.06 1.31 11.87
C ASP A 127 0.52 1.19 11.84
N ALA A 128 -0.16 1.63 12.90
CA ALA A 128 -1.62 1.54 13.01
C ALA A 128 -2.28 2.89 12.71
N VAL A 129 -3.30 2.87 11.85
CA VAL A 129 -4.13 4.03 11.49
C VAL A 129 -5.58 3.72 11.80
N SER A 130 -6.28 4.62 12.48
CA SER A 130 -7.71 4.49 12.79
C SER A 130 -8.49 5.45 11.90
N LEU A 131 -9.53 4.93 11.25
CA LEU A 131 -10.43 5.68 10.38
C LEU A 131 -11.84 5.55 10.91
N GLU A 132 -12.57 6.65 10.94
CA GLU A 132 -14.02 6.65 11.06
C GLU A 132 -14.61 6.49 9.67
N VAL A 133 -15.61 5.61 9.51
CA VAL A 133 -16.23 5.37 8.22
C VAL A 133 -17.29 6.43 7.94
N ASP A 134 -17.06 7.25 6.93
CA ASP A 134 -17.96 8.31 6.50
C ASP A 134 -19.06 7.74 5.58
N HIS A 135 -18.66 6.87 4.65
CA HIS A 135 -19.56 6.31 3.64
C HIS A 135 -19.13 4.93 3.15
N TRP A 136 -20.07 3.99 3.10
CA TRP A 136 -19.87 2.68 2.49
C TRP A 136 -20.32 2.70 1.02
N TYR A 137 -19.38 2.49 0.09
CA TYR A 137 -19.70 2.17 -1.31
C TYR A 137 -20.07 0.69 -1.45
N ARG A 138 -19.37 -0.16 -0.69
CA ARG A 138 -19.69 -1.58 -0.52
C ARG A 138 -19.42 -1.99 0.92
N ALA A 139 -20.50 -2.24 1.66
CA ALA A 139 -20.43 -2.56 3.08
C ALA A 139 -20.17 -4.06 3.31
N PRO A 140 -19.47 -4.41 4.42
CA PRO A 140 -19.44 -5.79 4.91
C PRO A 140 -20.85 -6.28 5.28
N ALA A 141 -21.00 -7.60 5.43
CA ALA A 141 -22.27 -8.21 5.81
C ALA A 141 -22.82 -7.65 7.13
N ASP A 142 -21.92 -7.30 8.06
CA ASP A 142 -22.24 -6.59 9.29
C ASP A 142 -22.03 -5.08 9.10
N ARG A 143 -23.11 -4.34 8.86
CA ARG A 143 -23.08 -2.88 8.59
C ARG A 143 -22.88 -2.02 9.83
N SER A 144 -22.67 -2.63 11.01
CA SER A 144 -22.57 -1.90 12.27
C SER A 144 -21.18 -1.29 12.53
N THR A 145 -20.18 -1.63 11.72
CA THR A 145 -18.82 -1.09 11.79
C THR A 145 -18.79 0.40 11.45
N THR A 146 -18.48 1.23 12.44
CA THR A 146 -18.24 2.67 12.26
C THR A 146 -16.76 3.04 12.28
N THR A 147 -15.90 2.14 12.75
CA THR A 147 -14.46 2.37 12.91
C THR A 147 -13.68 1.29 12.17
N VAL A 148 -12.64 1.67 11.45
CA VAL A 148 -11.72 0.74 10.78
C VAL A 148 -10.30 1.02 11.26
N ARG A 149 -9.61 -0.03 11.69
CA ARG A 149 -8.18 0.02 12.01
C ARG A 149 -7.38 -0.62 10.88
N LEU A 150 -6.54 0.19 10.27
CA LEU A 150 -5.56 -0.23 9.27
C LEU A 150 -4.22 -0.50 9.94
N THR A 151 -3.51 -1.51 9.45
CA THR A 151 -2.10 -1.72 9.79
C THR A 151 -1.28 -1.73 8.51
N GLN A 152 -0.23 -0.91 8.46
CA GLN A 152 0.68 -0.85 7.32
C GLN A 152 2.13 -0.79 7.79
N ASP A 153 3.03 -1.42 7.04
CA ASP A 153 4.47 -1.30 7.27
C ASP A 153 4.94 0.04 6.71
N GLU A 154 5.26 1.00 7.58
CA GLU A 154 5.73 2.34 7.17
C GLU A 154 7.10 2.31 6.47
N SER A 155 7.86 1.20 6.57
CA SER A 155 9.10 1.03 5.80
C SER A 155 8.85 0.77 4.31
N ASN A 156 7.61 0.46 3.93
CA ASN A 156 7.21 0.25 2.56
C ASN A 156 7.00 1.59 1.84
N SER A 157 7.84 1.88 0.84
CA SER A 157 7.74 3.11 0.05
C SER A 157 6.46 3.23 -0.78
N GLU A 158 5.75 2.13 -1.01
CA GLU A 158 4.46 2.12 -1.73
C GLU A 158 3.26 2.32 -0.78
N ALA A 159 3.47 2.31 0.54
CA ALA A 159 2.42 2.57 1.51
C ALA A 159 1.97 4.03 1.48
N VAL A 160 0.67 4.25 1.65
CA VAL A 160 0.10 5.60 1.67
C VAL A 160 0.45 6.27 3.00
N SER A 161 0.96 7.50 2.91
CA SER A 161 1.16 8.35 4.08
C SER A 161 -0.17 8.96 4.53
N PHE A 162 -0.82 8.35 5.53
CA PHE A 162 -2.04 8.88 6.12
C PHE A 162 -1.78 10.14 6.95
N GLN A 163 -2.65 11.13 6.77
CA GLN A 163 -2.67 12.36 7.58
C GLN A 163 -3.95 12.38 8.43
N VAL A 164 -3.82 12.77 9.69
CA VAL A 164 -5.00 12.89 10.59
C VAL A 164 -5.89 14.03 10.10
N GLY A 165 -7.20 13.78 10.06
CA GLY A 165 -8.22 14.70 9.54
C GLY A 165 -8.44 14.61 8.02
N GLU A 166 -7.61 13.87 7.29
CA GLU A 166 -7.81 13.65 5.85
C GLU A 166 -8.75 12.48 5.55
N HIS A 167 -9.40 12.57 4.39
CA HIS A 167 -10.35 11.57 3.92
C HIS A 167 -9.68 10.66 2.89
N TYR A 168 -9.86 9.36 3.08
CA TYR A 168 -9.31 8.34 2.19
C TYR A 168 -10.40 7.39 1.71
N LEU A 169 -10.29 6.99 0.45
CA LEU A 169 -11.07 5.92 -0.15
C LEU A 169 -10.25 4.64 -0.04
N VAL A 170 -10.86 3.60 0.54
CA VAL A 170 -10.20 2.32 0.83
C VAL A 170 -11.03 1.18 0.25
N THR A 171 -10.36 0.26 -0.45
CA THR A 171 -10.92 -1.03 -0.86
C THR A 171 -10.15 -2.16 -0.21
N ALA A 172 -10.86 -3.24 0.14
CA ALA A 172 -10.24 -4.43 0.68
C ALA A 172 -10.86 -5.70 0.12
N GLU A 173 -10.03 -6.75 0.12
CA GLU A 173 -10.40 -8.12 -0.17
C GLU A 173 -9.83 -9.06 0.89
N ASN A 174 -10.66 -9.92 1.46
CA ASN A 174 -10.36 -10.83 2.57
C ASN A 174 -9.65 -10.13 3.74
N GLY A 175 -10.13 -8.93 4.11
CA GLY A 175 -9.53 -8.10 5.16
C GLY A 175 -8.14 -7.53 4.82
N THR A 176 -7.72 -7.62 3.56
CA THR A 176 -6.42 -7.16 3.08
C THR A 176 -6.62 -6.06 2.05
N ILE A 177 -5.83 -5.00 2.15
CA ILE A 177 -5.86 -3.86 1.24
C ILE A 177 -4.80 -4.08 0.18
N PRO A 178 -5.16 -4.09 -1.11
CA PRO A 178 -4.18 -4.17 -2.18
C PRO A 178 -3.18 -3.03 -2.09
N ILE A 179 -1.88 -3.36 -2.20
CA ILE A 179 -0.82 -2.35 -2.19
C ILE A 179 -0.94 -1.36 -3.35
N CYS A 180 -1.39 -1.85 -4.51
CA CYS A 180 -1.68 -1.03 -5.67
C CYS A 180 -3.15 -0.62 -5.69
N GLY A 181 -3.42 0.67 -5.51
CA GLY A 181 -4.76 1.24 -5.69
C GLY A 181 -5.78 0.85 -4.63
N GLY A 182 -5.39 0.15 -3.56
CA GLY A 182 -6.28 -0.20 -2.45
C GLY A 182 -6.63 0.99 -1.54
N THR A 183 -5.81 2.04 -1.55
CA THR A 183 -6.06 3.29 -0.82
C THR A 183 -5.73 4.49 -1.70
N THR A 184 -6.58 5.51 -1.69
CA THR A 184 -6.32 6.79 -2.34
C THR A 184 -6.95 7.94 -1.55
N VAL A 185 -6.45 9.17 -1.74
CA VAL A 185 -7.06 10.37 -1.13
C VAL A 185 -8.44 10.61 -1.75
N ALA A 186 -9.40 11.02 -0.92
CA ALA A 186 -10.76 11.30 -1.35
C ALA A 186 -10.83 12.69 -2.02
N THR A 187 -10.75 12.68 -3.35
CA THR A 187 -10.96 13.83 -4.22
C THR A 187 -12.27 13.65 -4.98
N ASP A 188 -12.81 14.70 -5.60
CA ASP A 188 -14.05 14.58 -6.38
C ASP A 188 -13.93 13.60 -7.55
N GLU A 189 -12.75 13.52 -8.16
CA GLU A 189 -12.43 12.56 -9.23
C GLU A 189 -12.43 11.12 -8.70
N THR A 190 -11.69 10.84 -7.63
CA THR A 190 -11.59 9.48 -7.08
C THR A 190 -12.91 9.00 -6.47
N ARG A 191 -13.68 9.90 -5.84
CA ARG A 191 -15.07 9.60 -5.42
C ARG A 191 -15.95 9.28 -6.62
N GLY A 192 -15.75 9.96 -7.75
CA GLY A 192 -16.42 9.65 -9.01
C GLY A 192 -16.16 8.23 -9.49
N TRP A 193 -14.90 7.75 -9.41
CA TRP A 193 -14.55 6.38 -9.76
C TRP A 193 -15.22 5.35 -8.84
N PHE A 194 -15.24 5.60 -7.53
CA PHE A 194 -15.89 4.70 -6.57
C PHE A 194 -17.41 4.62 -6.78
N ARG A 195 -18.09 5.75 -7.00
CA ARG A 195 -19.53 5.79 -7.34
C ARG A 195 -19.87 5.12 -8.67
N HIS A 196 -18.92 5.05 -9.61
CA HIS A 196 -19.14 4.36 -10.87
C HIS A 196 -18.85 2.85 -10.76
N ALA A 197 -17.95 2.46 -9.85
CA ALA A 197 -17.60 1.08 -9.61
C ALA A 197 -18.68 0.35 -8.77
N PHE A 198 -19.26 1.01 -7.77
CA PHE A 198 -20.19 0.43 -6.79
C PHE A 198 -21.53 1.16 -6.80
#